data_AF-A0A1D3L4E0-F1
#
_entry.id   AF-A0A1D3L4E0-F1
#
_cell.length_a   1.000
_cell.length_b   1.000
_cell.length_c   1.000
_cell.angle_alpha   90.00
_cell.angle_beta   90.00
_cell.angle_gamma   90.00
#
_symmetry.space_group_name_H-M   'P 1'
#
loop_
_entity.id
_entity.type
_entity.pdbx_description
1 polymer ?
#
loop_
_entity_poly.entity_id
_entity_poly.type
_entity_poly.pdbx_seq_one_letter_code
_entity_poly.pdbx_strand_id
1 'polypeptide(L)'
;MVRIVTRLGTIKKELKDMEGADVDFKVGSVVGKLRAIIADEDVDFKASDVKPIKIKNIEIPANHICILYAYAENRYGHTIAVGEETPLPISMDRTADHATFVAALDGEIKKDDLIGVLTLLPAELLR
;
A
#
# COMPACT_ATOMS: atom_id res chain seq x y z
N MET A 1 38.32 -11.09 15.46
CA MET A 1 37.04 -11.73 15.84
C MET A 1 36.03 -11.41 14.74
N VAL A 2 35.77 -12.34 13.82
CA VAL A 2 34.99 -12.06 12.61
C VAL A 2 33.50 -12.28 12.92
N ARG A 3 32.73 -11.20 13.05
CA ARG A 3 31.25 -11.28 13.11
C ARG A 3 30.76 -11.60 11.70
N ILE A 4 30.39 -12.86 11.47
CA ILE A 4 29.63 -13.22 10.26
C ILE A 4 28.24 -12.62 10.44
N VAL A 5 28.03 -11.43 9.87
CA VAL A 5 26.73 -10.78 9.82
C VAL A 5 25.94 -11.47 8.71
N THR A 6 25.33 -12.61 9.02
CA THR A 6 24.41 -13.26 8.07
C THR A 6 23.21 -12.34 7.82
N ARG A 7 22.64 -12.37 6.61
CA ARG A 7 21.41 -11.60 6.29
C ARG A 7 20.31 -11.83 7.33
N LEU A 8 20.20 -13.07 7.84
CA LEU A 8 19.28 -13.44 8.92
C LEU A 8 19.58 -12.73 10.25
N GLY A 9 20.84 -12.51 10.58
CA GLY A 9 21.25 -11.75 11.76
C GLY A 9 20.92 -10.26 11.64
N THR A 10 21.07 -9.69 10.45
CA THR A 10 20.65 -8.31 10.15
C THR A 10 19.14 -8.16 10.24
N ILE A 11 18.38 -9.08 9.65
CA ILE A 11 16.91 -9.10 9.69
C ILE A 11 16.40 -9.19 11.13
N LYS A 12 16.97 -10.09 11.95
CA LYS A 12 16.60 -10.19 13.37
C LYS A 12 16.88 -8.90 14.16
N LYS A 13 17.94 -8.17 13.79
CA LYS A 13 18.29 -6.92 14.44
C LYS A 13 17.30 -5.82 14.05
N GLU A 14 16.99 -5.66 12.76
CA GLU A 14 16.02 -4.67 12.30
C GLU A 14 14.61 -4.93 12.83
N LEU A 15 14.16 -6.19 12.86
CA LEU A 15 12.87 -6.55 13.47
C LEU A 15 12.80 -6.18 14.95
N LYS A 16 13.90 -6.36 15.69
CA LYS A 16 14.00 -6.01 17.11
C LYS A 16 14.07 -4.50 17.33
N ASP A 17 14.69 -3.77 16.41
CA ASP A 17 14.75 -2.30 16.44
C ASP A 17 13.40 -1.67 16.02
N MET A 18 12.52 -2.43 15.34
CA MET A 18 11.15 -2.05 14.98
C MET A 18 10.09 -2.34 16.06
N GLU A 19 10.35 -3.28 16.99
CA GLU A 19 9.45 -3.60 18.10
C GLU A 19 9.41 -2.44 19.12
N GLY A 20 8.57 -1.43 18.86
CA GLY A 20 8.30 -0.32 19.77
C GLY A 20 8.20 1.07 19.13
N ALA A 21 8.38 1.18 17.81
CA ALA A 21 8.20 2.44 17.09
C ALA A 21 6.87 2.44 16.33
N ASP A 22 6.07 3.51 16.47
CA ASP A 22 5.00 3.82 15.53
C ASP A 22 5.64 3.98 14.14
N VAL A 23 5.44 3.00 13.25
CA VAL A 23 6.06 3.00 11.92
C VAL A 23 5.30 3.92 10.97
N ASP A 24 5.62 5.21 11.03
CA ASP A 24 5.29 6.22 10.02
C ASP A 24 6.60 6.89 9.59
N PHE A 25 7.08 6.62 8.38
CA PHE A 25 8.35 7.18 7.93
C PHE A 25 8.26 8.71 7.77
N LYS A 26 9.34 9.42 8.14
CA LYS A 26 9.43 10.89 8.06
C LYS A 26 10.30 11.31 6.89
N VAL A 27 9.72 11.97 5.89
CA VAL A 27 10.46 12.63 4.80
C VAL A 27 10.59 14.11 5.13
N GLY A 28 11.77 14.52 5.61
CA GLY A 28 11.99 15.89 6.06
C GLY A 28 11.16 16.20 7.32
N SER A 29 10.18 17.10 7.24
CA SER A 29 9.20 17.37 8.30
C SER A 29 7.86 16.64 8.11
N VAL A 30 7.66 15.98 6.96
CA VAL A 30 6.38 15.34 6.60
C VAL A 30 6.35 13.93 7.15
N VAL A 31 5.31 13.61 7.93
CA VAL A 31 5.01 12.26 8.40
C VAL A 31 3.99 11.65 7.43
N GLY A 32 4.36 10.56 6.77
CA GLY A 32 3.47 9.83 5.87
C GLY A 32 2.82 8.65 6.58
N LYS A 33 1.51 8.48 6.41
CA LYS A 33 0.77 7.35 6.97
C LYS A 33 0.70 6.21 5.96
N LEU A 34 1.13 5.02 6.34
CA LEU A 34 1.02 3.82 5.51
C LEU A 34 -0.33 3.14 5.72
N ARG A 35 -0.94 2.67 4.63
CA ARG A 35 -2.17 1.88 4.61
C ARG A 35 -1.93 0.65 3.76
N ALA A 36 -2.19 -0.52 4.33
CA ALA A 36 -2.19 -1.76 3.56
C ALA A 36 -3.42 -1.77 2.64
N ILE A 37 -3.21 -2.18 1.38
CA ILE A 37 -4.28 -2.44 0.43
C ILE A 37 -4.54 -3.94 0.48
N ILE A 38 -5.64 -4.33 1.11
CA ILE A 38 -6.00 -5.71 1.39
C ILE A 38 -7.21 -6.10 0.55
N ALA A 39 -7.13 -7.20 -0.18
CA ALA A 39 -8.24 -7.72 -0.97
C ALA A 39 -9.42 -8.14 -0.07
N ASP A 40 -10.65 -7.85 -0.49
CA ASP A 40 -11.89 -8.25 0.20
C ASP A 40 -12.68 -9.33 -0.57
N GLU A 41 -12.11 -9.82 -1.68
CA GLU A 41 -12.67 -10.86 -2.54
C GLU A 41 -11.57 -11.77 -3.13
N ASP A 42 -12.00 -12.91 -3.67
CA ASP A 42 -11.16 -13.83 -4.42
C ASP A 42 -11.26 -13.52 -5.92
N VAL A 43 -10.13 -13.40 -6.62
CA VAL A 43 -10.08 -13.06 -8.06
C VAL A 43 -8.97 -13.82 -8.78
N ASP A 44 -9.34 -14.47 -9.88
CA ASP A 44 -8.40 -15.09 -10.81
C ASP A 44 -7.83 -14.10 -11.84
N PHE A 45 -6.54 -14.21 -12.09
CA PHE A 45 -5.80 -13.40 -13.04
C PHE A 45 -5.03 -14.23 -14.05
N LYS A 46 -5.00 -13.73 -15.29
CA LYS A 46 -4.03 -14.10 -16.31
C LYS A 46 -2.97 -13.01 -16.44
N ALA A 47 -1.77 -13.40 -16.87
CA ALA A 47 -0.71 -12.44 -17.14
C ALA A 47 -1.21 -11.36 -18.12
N SER A 48 -0.92 -10.09 -17.81
CA SER A 48 -1.39 -8.87 -18.50
C SER A 48 -2.86 -8.47 -18.23
N ASP A 49 -3.59 -9.20 -17.40
CA ASP A 49 -4.92 -8.75 -16.97
C ASP A 49 -4.80 -7.45 -16.15
N VAL A 50 -5.73 -6.53 -16.40
CA VAL A 50 -5.94 -5.32 -15.60
C VAL A 50 -7.38 -5.32 -15.13
N LYS A 51 -7.61 -5.48 -13.83
CA LYS A 51 -8.96 -5.56 -13.25
C LYS A 51 -9.06 -4.75 -11.96
N PRO A 52 -10.25 -4.18 -11.66
CA PRO A 52 -10.55 -3.73 -10.32
C PRO A 52 -10.68 -4.94 -9.37
N ILE A 53 -10.22 -4.77 -8.14
CA ILE A 53 -10.39 -5.69 -7.02
C ILE A 53 -11.04 -4.90 -5.88
N LYS A 54 -12.09 -5.43 -5.27
CA LYS A 54 -12.65 -4.92 -4.01
C LYS A 54 -11.62 -5.05 -2.90
N ILE A 55 -11.42 -3.98 -2.17
CA ILE A 55 -10.47 -3.93 -1.05
C ILE A 55 -11.21 -3.62 0.24
N LYS A 56 -10.57 -3.95 1.36
CA LYS A 56 -11.01 -3.44 2.65
C LYS A 56 -10.90 -1.92 2.64
N ASN A 57 -11.94 -1.27 3.15
CA ASN A 57 -12.09 0.18 3.01
C ASN A 57 -10.90 0.93 3.64
N ILE A 58 -10.35 1.90 2.92
CA ILE A 58 -9.29 2.79 3.40
C ILE A 58 -9.84 4.20 3.54
N GLU A 59 -9.79 4.73 4.76
CA GLU A 59 -10.14 6.13 5.02
C GLU A 59 -8.98 7.05 4.61
N ILE A 60 -9.30 8.06 3.79
CA ILE A 60 -8.37 9.07 3.28
C ILE A 60 -8.87 10.43 3.76
N PRO A 61 -8.25 11.02 4.79
CA PRO A 61 -8.67 12.31 5.30
C PRO A 61 -8.52 13.42 4.25
N ALA A 62 -9.31 14.48 4.38
CA ALA A 62 -9.18 15.68 3.58
C ALA A 62 -7.73 16.21 3.58
N ASN A 63 -7.36 16.84 2.48
CA ASN A 63 -6.05 17.43 2.23
C ASN A 63 -4.89 16.42 2.33
N HIS A 64 -5.12 15.16 1.92
CA HIS A 64 -4.06 14.17 1.79
C HIS A 64 -3.87 13.74 0.34
N ILE A 65 -2.60 13.66 -0.08
CA ILE A 65 -2.18 13.07 -1.33
C ILE A 65 -1.96 11.57 -1.11
N CYS A 66 -2.42 10.76 -2.08
CA CYS A 66 -2.25 9.32 -2.08
C CYS A 66 -1.07 8.96 -2.99
N ILE A 67 -0.11 8.21 -2.47
CA ILE A 67 1.04 7.70 -3.23
C ILE A 67 1.07 6.18 -3.08
N LEU A 68 0.98 5.48 -4.20
CA LEU A 68 1.18 4.04 -4.22
C LEU A 68 2.66 3.71 -4.04
N TYR A 69 2.93 2.73 -3.20
CA TYR A 69 4.28 2.22 -3.04
C TYR A 69 4.73 1.53 -4.33
N ALA A 70 5.93 1.89 -4.81
CA ALA A 70 6.41 1.46 -6.12
C ALA A 70 7.01 0.04 -6.11
N TYR A 71 7.37 -0.49 -4.95
CA TYR A 71 7.89 -1.85 -4.85
C TYR A 71 6.74 -2.85 -4.75
N ALA A 72 6.80 -3.92 -5.55
CA ALA A 72 5.72 -4.90 -5.61
C ALA A 72 5.61 -5.71 -4.32
N GLU A 73 4.44 -5.62 -3.69
CA GLU A 73 4.10 -6.34 -2.45
C GLU A 73 3.43 -7.69 -2.72
N ASN A 74 2.86 -7.85 -3.91
CA ASN A 74 2.22 -9.10 -4.34
C ASN A 74 3.04 -9.78 -5.45
N ARG A 75 3.20 -11.10 -5.33
CA ARG A 75 3.99 -11.88 -6.29
C ARG A 75 3.42 -11.91 -7.71
N TYR A 76 2.11 -11.66 -7.87
CA TYR A 76 1.43 -11.81 -9.17
C TYR A 76 1.37 -10.50 -9.95
N GLY A 77 1.68 -9.35 -9.34
CA GLY A 77 1.48 -8.06 -9.99
C GLY A 77 1.51 -6.88 -9.04
N HIS A 78 0.92 -5.76 -9.47
CA HIS A 78 0.98 -4.49 -8.75
C HIS A 78 -0.34 -3.73 -8.78
N THR A 79 -0.71 -3.12 -7.65
CA THR A 79 -1.77 -2.10 -7.63
C THR A 79 -1.27 -0.80 -8.26
N ILE A 80 -2.02 -0.29 -9.24
CA ILE A 80 -1.66 0.94 -9.99
C ILE A 80 -2.60 2.12 -9.74
N ALA A 81 -3.76 1.88 -9.14
CA ALA A 81 -4.71 2.91 -8.73
C ALA A 81 -5.58 2.41 -7.59
N VAL A 82 -6.12 3.32 -6.79
CA VAL A 82 -7.16 3.08 -5.79
C VAL A 82 -8.20 4.19 -5.87
N GLY A 83 -9.44 3.89 -5.50
CA GLY A 83 -10.51 4.87 -5.51
C GLY A 83 -11.78 4.36 -4.87
N GLU A 84 -12.78 5.23 -4.91
CA GLU A 84 -14.18 4.97 -4.58
C GLU A 84 -15.05 5.33 -5.79
N GLU A 85 -16.31 4.89 -5.80
CA GLU A 85 -17.21 5.05 -6.95
C GLU A 85 -17.29 6.51 -7.46
N THR A 86 -17.29 7.46 -6.52
CA THR A 86 -17.41 8.89 -6.83
C THR A 86 -16.07 9.61 -6.67
N PRO A 87 -15.55 10.27 -7.71
CA PRO A 87 -14.34 11.07 -7.58
C PRO A 87 -14.64 12.34 -6.77
N LEU A 88 -14.10 12.39 -5.55
CA LEU A 88 -14.21 13.53 -4.66
C LEU A 88 -12.96 14.43 -4.71
N PRO A 89 -13.12 15.74 -4.49
CA PRO A 89 -11.98 16.66 -4.43
C PRO A 89 -11.11 16.35 -3.21
N ILE A 90 -9.81 16.68 -3.31
CA ILE A 90 -8.84 16.48 -2.23
C ILE A 90 -9.22 17.21 -0.93
N SER A 91 -10.03 18.27 -0.99
CA SER A 91 -10.48 19.03 0.18
C SER A 91 -11.56 18.34 1.01
N MET A 92 -12.09 17.20 0.57
CA MET A 92 -13.08 16.40 1.30
C MET A 92 -12.44 15.11 1.82
N ASP A 93 -13.02 14.56 2.88
CA ASP A 93 -12.73 13.18 3.28
C ASP A 93 -13.18 12.24 2.15
N ARG A 94 -12.36 11.22 1.92
CA ARG A 94 -12.52 10.25 0.83
C ARG A 94 -12.36 8.85 1.35
N THR A 95 -12.79 7.89 0.55
CA THR A 95 -12.57 6.48 0.81
C THR A 95 -11.93 5.80 -0.38
N ALA A 96 -11.41 4.59 -0.17
CA ALA A 96 -11.05 3.70 -1.26
C ALA A 96 -11.58 2.30 -0.95
N ASP A 97 -12.46 1.82 -1.82
CA ASP A 97 -13.11 0.51 -1.75
C ASP A 97 -12.71 -0.42 -2.91
N HIS A 98 -12.00 0.11 -3.91
CA HIS A 98 -11.42 -0.66 -4.99
C HIS A 98 -9.98 -0.27 -5.33
N ALA A 99 -9.25 -1.26 -5.83
CA ALA A 99 -7.90 -1.11 -6.37
C ALA A 99 -7.82 -1.65 -7.79
N THR A 100 -7.19 -0.93 -8.71
CA THR A 100 -6.87 -1.47 -10.04
C THR A 100 -5.54 -2.22 -9.94
N PHE A 101 -5.58 -3.51 -10.25
CA PHE A 101 -4.41 -4.39 -10.20
C PHE A 101 -3.99 -4.84 -11.60
N VAL A 102 -2.69 -4.79 -11.87
CA VAL A 102 -2.07 -5.28 -13.11
C VAL A 102 -1.33 -6.57 -12.79
N ALA A 103 -1.77 -7.68 -13.37
CA ALA A 103 -1.13 -8.98 -13.21
C ALA A 103 0.06 -9.13 -14.16
N ALA A 104 1.23 -9.43 -13.61
CA ALA A 104 2.42 -9.82 -14.37
C ALA A 104 2.47 -11.33 -14.63
N LEU A 105 1.81 -12.13 -13.79
CA LEU A 105 1.80 -13.60 -13.85
C LEU A 105 0.37 -14.13 -13.75
N ASP A 106 0.15 -15.34 -14.25
CA ASP A 106 -1.04 -16.12 -13.94
C ASP A 106 -1.08 -16.43 -12.43
N GLY A 107 -2.25 -16.29 -11.82
CA GLY A 107 -2.41 -16.54 -10.40
C GLY A 107 -3.80 -16.19 -9.89
N GLU A 108 -3.92 -16.26 -8.57
CA GLU A 108 -5.16 -15.97 -7.86
C GLU A 108 -4.81 -15.06 -6.68
N ILE A 109 -5.60 -14.00 -6.53
CA ILE A 109 -5.60 -13.16 -5.32
C ILE A 109 -6.72 -13.66 -4.44
N LYS A 110 -6.42 -13.92 -3.18
CA LYS A 110 -7.40 -14.32 -2.17
C LYS A 110 -7.82 -13.15 -1.32
N LYS A 111 -9.03 -13.24 -0.77
CA LYS A 111 -9.46 -12.38 0.32
C LYS A 111 -8.41 -12.39 1.42
N ASP A 112 -8.16 -11.21 1.98
CA ASP A 112 -7.12 -10.92 2.98
C ASP A 112 -5.67 -10.88 2.45
N ASP A 113 -5.42 -11.09 1.15
CA ASP A 113 -4.10 -10.89 0.58
C ASP A 113 -3.69 -9.40 0.56
N LEU A 114 -2.41 -9.16 0.84
CA LEU A 114 -1.78 -7.87 0.61
C LEU A 114 -1.52 -7.71 -0.90
N ILE A 115 -2.13 -6.69 -1.50
CA ILE A 115 -2.00 -6.41 -2.93
C ILE A 115 -1.26 -5.11 -3.23
N GLY A 116 -1.03 -4.28 -2.21
CA GLY A 116 -0.22 -3.08 -2.31
C GLY A 116 -0.19 -2.28 -1.02
N VAL A 117 0.48 -1.13 -1.07
CA VAL A 117 0.57 -0.19 0.04
C VAL A 117 0.29 1.21 -0.49
N LEU A 118 -0.58 1.94 0.22
CA LEU A 118 -0.93 3.32 -0.03
C LEU A 118 -0.34 4.21 1.05
N THR A 119 0.45 5.19 0.64
CA THR A 119 0.94 6.25 1.53
C THR A 119 0.01 7.45 1.44
N LEU A 120 -0.38 7.98 2.59
CA LEU A 120 -1.11 9.23 2.71
C LEU A 120 -0.16 10.32 3.22
N LEU A 121 0.02 11.37 2.43
CA LEU A 121 0.82 12.53 2.81
C LEU A 121 -0.08 13.75 3.01
N PRO A 122 -0.01 14.45 4.15
CA PRO A 122 -0.73 15.70 4.32
C PRO A 122 -0.20 16.75 3.32
N ALA A 123 -1.11 17.54 2.77
CA ALA A 123 -0.81 18.61 1.82
C ALA A 123 -1.56 19.88 2.20
N GLU A 124 -0.96 21.03 1.91
CA GLU A 124 -1.60 22.33 2.05
C GLU A 124 -2.06 22.81 0.67
N LEU A 125 -3.34 23.18 0.54
CA LEU A 125 -3.89 23.74 -0.68
C LEU A 125 -3.68 25.25 -0.67
N LEU A 126 -2.77 25.73 -1.53
CA LEU A 126 -2.59 27.16 -1.77
C LEU A 126 -3.69 27.63 -2.74
N ARG A 127 -4.40 28.69 -2.36
CA ARG A 127 -5.44 29.32 -3.19
C ARG A 127 -4.85 30.04 -4.40
#